data_AF-A0A560W680-F1
#
_entry.id   AF-A0A560W680-F1
#
_cell.length_a   1.000
_cell.length_b   1.000
_cell.length_c   1.000
_cell.angle_alpha   90.00
_cell.angle_beta   90.00
_cell.angle_gamma   90.00
#
_symmetry.space_group_name_H-M   'P 1'
#
loop_
_entity.id
_entity.type
_entity.pdbx_description
1 polymer ?
#
loop_
_entity_poly.entity_id
_entity_poly.type
_entity_poly.pdbx_seq_one_letter_code
_entity_poly.pdbx_strand_id
1 'polypeptide(L)' 'MPDDLYQCYQAAARAYQAHTTSCPHCTGTARCSEGERLWSAFERLQDAYLDRQRTKHTR' A
#
# COMPACT_ATOMS: atom_id res chain seq x y z
N MET A 1 9.98 5.26 -13.89
CA MET A 1 10.48 4.00 -14.49
C MET A 1 9.54 2.84 -14.12
N PRO A 2 9.61 1.65 -14.74
CA PRO A 2 8.83 0.49 -14.29
C PRO A 2 9.04 0.11 -12.83
N ASP A 3 10.25 0.35 -12.35
CA ASP A 3 10.75 0.10 -11.01
C ASP A 3 10.15 1.04 -9.96
N ASP A 4 9.70 2.24 -10.34
CA ASP A 4 9.04 3.19 -9.44
C ASP A 4 7.79 2.61 -8.80
N LEU A 5 6.95 1.90 -9.56
CA LEU A 5 5.63 1.48 -9.08
C LEU A 5 5.74 0.45 -7.96
N TYR A 6 6.70 -0.47 -8.08
CA TYR A 6 7.03 -1.43 -7.03
C TYR A 6 7.65 -0.74 -5.79
N GLN A 7 8.50 0.26 -6.01
CA GLN A 7 9.10 1.05 -4.92
C GLN A 7 8.03 1.88 -4.18
N CYS A 8 7.12 2.53 -4.90
CA CYS A 8 5.99 3.28 -4.33
C CYS A 8 5.07 2.37 -3.53
N TYR A 9 4.71 1.20 -4.09
CA TYR A 9 3.92 0.19 -3.39
C TYR A 9 4.58 -0.25 -2.07
N GLN A 10 5.87 -0.59 -2.10
CA GLN A 10 6.60 -0.96 -0.88
C GLN A 10 6.71 0.20 0.13
N ALA A 11 6.91 1.43 -0.34
CA ALA A 11 6.97 2.59 0.54
C ALA A 11 5.64 2.83 1.26
N ALA A 12 4.51 2.69 0.56
CA ALA A 12 3.19 2.78 1.16
C ALA A 12 2.94 1.67 2.19
N ALA A 13 3.38 0.44 1.92
CA ALA A 13 3.30 -0.67 2.85
C ALA A 13 4.08 -0.39 4.15
N ARG A 14 5.31 0.13 4.03
CA ARG A 14 6.15 0.51 5.17
C ARG A 14 5.55 1.65 5.98
N ALA A 15 4.98 2.66 5.30
CA ALA A 15 4.32 3.79 5.96
C ALA A 15 3.10 3.32 6.77
N TYR A 16 2.27 2.45 6.21
CA TYR A 16 1.15 1.83 6.92
C TYR A 16 1.63 1.03 8.13
N GLN A 17 2.63 0.16 7.97
CA GLN A 17 3.16 -0.66 9.05
C GLN A 17 3.77 0.18 10.19
N ALA A 18 4.54 1.22 9.84
CA ALA A 18 5.11 2.15 10.82
C ALA A 18 4.02 2.87 11.61
N HIS A 19 2.95 3.28 10.93
CA HIS A 19 1.79 3.90 11.54
C HIS A 19 1.06 2.93 12.48
N THR A 20 0.70 1.73 12.04
CA THR A 20 -0.02 0.75 12.89
C THR A 20 0.79 0.29 14.08
N THR A 21 2.12 0.32 14.00
CA THR A 21 3.00 -0.01 15.13
C THR A 21 2.99 1.06 16.21
N SER A 22 2.84 2.33 15.81
CA SER A 22 2.95 3.49 16.71
C SER A 22 1.60 4.07 17.13
N CYS A 23 0.52 3.75 16.40
CA CYS A 23 -0.80 4.33 16.61
C CYS A 23 -1.64 3.46 17.57
N PRO A 24 -1.98 3.93 18.78
CA PRO A 24 -2.80 3.17 19.73
C PRO A 24 -4.26 3.04 19.30
N HIS A 25 -4.71 3.86 18.34
CA HIS A 25 -6.07 3.82 17.80
C HIS A 25 -6.23 2.81 16.65
N CYS A 26 -5.12 2.38 16.05
CA CYS A 26 -5.12 1.33 15.05
C CYS A 26 -5.05 -0.02 15.76
N THR A 27 -6.14 -0.77 15.70
CA THR A 27 -6.20 -2.17 16.17
C THR A 27 -6.29 -3.09 14.95
N GLY A 28 -6.07 -4.39 15.14
CA GLY A 28 -6.07 -5.35 14.03
C GLY A 28 -7.34 -5.35 13.16
N THR A 29 -8.46 -4.83 13.68
CA THR A 29 -9.75 -4.74 12.98
C THR A 29 -10.25 -3.31 12.78
N ALA A 30 -9.66 -2.30 13.41
CA ALA A 30 -10.09 -0.91 13.30
C ALA A 30 -8.91 0.01 12.98
N ARG A 31 -9.09 0.91 12.02
CA ARG A 31 -8.08 1.89 11.62
C ARG A 31 -8.54 3.29 12.00
N CYS A 32 -7.60 4.11 12.46
CA CYS A 32 -7.86 5.55 12.55
C CYS A 32 -7.89 6.17 11.15
N SER A 33 -8.36 7.41 11.03
CA SER A 33 -8.49 8.09 9.72
C SER A 33 -7.17 8.16 8.95
N GLU A 34 -6.04 8.29 9.63
CA GLU A 34 -4.72 8.28 8.98
C GLU A 34 -4.31 6.89 8.53
N GLY A 35 -4.55 5.86 9.36
CA GLY A 35 -4.36 4.46 8.98
C GLY A 35 -5.20 4.06 7.77
N GLU A 36 -6.44 4.56 7.68
CA GLU A 36 -7.34 4.31 6.55
C GLU A 36 -6.83 4.97 5.25
N ARG A 37 -6.28 6.19 5.35
CA ARG A 37 -5.65 6.87 4.20
C ARG A 37 -4.42 6.10 3.70
N LEU A 38 -3.55 5.69 4.62
CA LEU A 38 -2.35 4.91 4.28
C LEU A 38 -2.72 3.56 3.67
N TRP A 39 -3.72 2.87 4.23
CA TRP A 39 -4.25 1.62 3.67
C TRP A 39 -4.81 1.81 2.26
N SER A 40 -5.64 2.83 2.06
CA SER A 40 -6.23 3.14 0.74
C SER A 40 -5.17 3.49 -0.31
N ALA A 41 -4.08 4.15 0.09
CA ALA A 41 -2.96 4.45 -0.80
C ALA A 41 -2.17 3.18 -1.15
N PHE A 42 -1.93 2.32 -0.17
CA PHE A 42 -1.31 1.01 -0.36
C PHE A 42 -2.11 0.12 -1.34
N GLU A 43 -3.43 -0.02 -1.14
CA GLU A 43 -4.30 -0.82 -2.02
C GLU A 43 -4.24 -0.31 -3.47
N ARG A 44 -4.38 0.99 -3.69
CA ARG A 44 -4.31 1.57 -5.05
C ARG A 44 -2.99 1.29 -5.75
N LEU A 45 -1.87 1.34 -5.02
CA LEU A 45 -0.55 1.05 -5.58
C LEU A 45 -0.34 -0.45 -5.82
N GLN A 46 -0.89 -1.30 -4.95
CA GLN A 46 -0.90 -2.75 -5.15
C GLN A 46 -1.67 -3.11 -6.41
N ASP A 47 -2.89 -2.59 -6.58
CA ASP A 47 -3.72 -2.83 -7.76
C ASP A 47 -3.02 -2.40 -9.04
N ALA A 48 -2.44 -1.19 -9.06
CA ALA A 48 -1.70 -0.69 -10.22
C ALA A 48 -0.46 -1.56 -10.55
N TYR A 49 0.23 -2.07 -9.52
CA TYR A 49 1.34 -2.99 -9.72
C TYR A 49 0.86 -4.34 -10.29
N LEU A 50 -0.20 -4.92 -9.75
CA LEU A 50 -0.75 -6.19 -10.19
C LEU A 50 -1.33 -6.12 -11.60
N ASP A 51 -2.07 -5.06 -11.94
CA ASP A 51 -2.59 -4.81 -13.29
C ASP A 51 -1.46 -4.73 -14.32
N ARG A 52 -0.38 -4.03 -13.97
CA ARG A 52 0.82 -3.98 -14.79
C ARG A 52 1.48 -5.34 -14.97
N GLN A 53 1.59 -6.13 -13.90
CA GLN A 53 2.16 -7.49 -13.98
C GLN A 53 1.33 -8.37 -14.93
N ARG A 54 0.00 -8.29 -14.85
CA ARG A 54 -0.91 -9.00 -15.78
C ARG A 54 -0.69 -8.55 -17.21
N THR A 55 -0.65 -7.25 -17.47
CA THR A 55 -0.41 -6.70 -18.81
C THR A 55 0.94 -7.15 -19.38
N LYS A 56 2.00 -7.19 -18.55
CA LYS A 56 3.32 -7.69 -18.96
C LYS A 56 3.31 -9.19 -19.29
N HIS A 57 2.54 -9.99 -18.56
CA HIS A 57 2.48 -11.44 -18.74
C HIS A 57 1.61 -11.87 -19.93
N THR A 58 0.73 -10.98 -20.41
CA THR A 58 -0.20 -11.27 -21.52
C THR A 58 0.38 -10.86 -22.89
N ARG A 59 1.64 -10.42 -22.95
CA ARG A 59 2.28 -9.85 -24.15
C ARG A 59 3.39 -10.75 -24.69
#